data_AF-A0ABD6C7N6-F1
#
_entry.id   AF-A0ABD6C7N6-F1
#
_cell.length_a   1.000
_cell.length_b   1.000
_cell.length_c   1.000
_cell.angle_alpha   90.00
_cell.angle_beta   90.00
_cell.angle_gamma   90.00
#
_symmetry.space_group_name_H-M   'P 1'
#
loop_
_entity.id
_entity.type
_entity.pdbx_description
1 polymer ?
#
loop_
_entity_poly.entity_id
_entity_poly.type
_entity_poly.pdbx_seq_one_letter_code
_entity_poly.pdbx_strand_id
1 'polypeptide(L)'
;MGKETVRYPDALVARIEELVADSDVFESKSELHRFASDFFLCVLDSDHDPSVLGYEDILADLEDESGVSLQPDDVATSDGDVPFLESYLQVRRYLLHGEVDDARAYVTETYDITDREALLLDELIGRHRQDATDARPTERGFQPPVADGQSRTNGKSPPSTQNGSTPDAGAQSADAIDASESEPEVIVPDDADGDGDRESPETRR
;
A
#
# COMPACT_ATOMS: atom_id res chain seq x y z
N MET A 1 3.85 29.85 -23.32
CA MET A 1 4.03 29.05 -22.10
C MET A 1 5.16 29.65 -21.29
N GLY A 2 4.98 29.83 -19.98
CA GLY A 2 6.06 30.28 -19.08
C GLY A 2 7.13 29.20 -18.97
N LYS A 3 8.37 29.61 -18.67
CA LYS A 3 9.46 28.68 -18.30
C LYS A 3 9.71 28.84 -16.81
N GLU A 4 9.56 27.76 -16.07
CA GLU A 4 9.89 27.68 -14.65
C GLU A 4 11.03 26.69 -14.46
N THR A 5 11.99 27.02 -13.59
CA THR A 5 13.15 26.16 -13.31
C THR A 5 13.01 25.60 -11.90
N VAL A 6 12.80 24.29 -11.81
CA VAL A 6 12.70 23.55 -10.54
C VAL A 6 13.98 22.75 -10.32
N ARG A 7 14.37 22.56 -9.06
CA ARG A 7 15.50 21.70 -8.67
C ARG A 7 14.97 20.39 -8.14
N TYR A 8 15.43 19.28 -8.70
CA TYR A 8 15.12 17.93 -8.27
C TYR A 8 16.39 17.24 -7.75
N PRO A 9 16.28 16.29 -6.83
CA PRO A 9 17.40 15.43 -6.45
C PRO A 9 17.94 14.65 -7.67
N ASP A 10 19.27 14.51 -7.78
CA ASP A 10 19.91 13.86 -8.94
C ASP A 10 19.41 12.43 -9.16
N ALA A 11 19.18 11.67 -8.09
CA ALA A 11 18.63 10.32 -8.16
C ALA A 11 17.23 10.27 -8.79
N LEU A 12 16.41 11.29 -8.55
CA LEU A 12 15.08 11.39 -9.15
C LEU A 12 15.19 11.74 -10.64
N VAL A 13 16.08 12.67 -10.99
CA VAL A 13 16.32 13.04 -12.39
C VAL A 13 16.79 11.84 -13.19
N ALA A 14 17.75 11.07 -12.67
CA ALA A 14 18.23 9.86 -13.32
C ALA A 14 17.11 8.83 -13.53
N ARG A 15 16.22 8.66 -12.54
CA ARG A 15 15.09 7.74 -12.67
C ARG A 15 14.05 8.21 -13.70
N ILE A 16 13.79 9.51 -13.77
CA ILE A 16 12.90 10.09 -14.79
C ILE A 16 13.52 9.93 -16.19
N GLU A 17 14.83 10.12 -16.32
CA GLU A 17 15.54 9.93 -17.59
C GLU A 17 15.50 8.48 -18.06
N GLU A 18 15.69 7.52 -17.16
CA GLU A 18 15.53 6.10 -17.44
C GLU A 18 14.09 5.79 -17.87
N LEU A 19 13.08 6.27 -17.12
CA LEU A 19 11.68 6.04 -17.44
C LEU A 19 11.29 6.56 -18.83
N VAL A 20 11.71 7.79 -19.18
CA VAL A 20 11.43 8.38 -20.49
C VAL A 20 12.23 7.71 -21.61
N ALA A 21 13.37 7.07 -21.31
CA ALA A 21 14.16 6.34 -22.29
C ALA A 21 13.63 4.92 -22.56
N ASP A 22 13.07 4.28 -21.53
CA ASP A 22 12.63 2.88 -21.58
C ASP A 22 11.14 2.72 -21.94
N SER A 23 10.32 3.76 -21.73
CA SER A 23 8.88 3.76 -22.02
C SER A 23 8.57 4.59 -23.26
N ASP A 24 7.69 4.07 -24.11
CA ASP A 24 7.19 4.78 -25.30
C ASP A 24 6.05 5.77 -24.96
N VAL A 25 5.64 5.84 -23.70
CA VAL A 25 4.51 6.66 -23.23
C VAL A 25 4.79 8.17 -23.26
N PHE A 26 6.04 8.57 -23.00
CA PHE A 26 6.42 9.98 -22.93
C PHE A 26 7.48 10.33 -23.97
N GLU A 27 7.24 11.36 -24.77
CA GLU A 27 8.20 11.86 -25.75
C GLU A 27 9.34 12.66 -25.10
N SER A 28 9.10 13.23 -23.92
CA SER A 28 10.10 14.06 -23.24
C SER A 28 9.86 14.22 -21.74
N LYS A 29 10.93 14.59 -21.01
CA LYS A 29 10.84 15.00 -19.60
C LYS A 29 9.83 16.12 -19.37
N SER A 30 9.74 17.06 -20.32
CA SER A 30 8.81 18.20 -20.19
C SER A 30 7.36 17.76 -20.30
N GLU A 31 7.06 16.75 -21.11
CA GLU A 31 5.73 16.17 -21.22
C GLU A 31 5.36 15.41 -19.96
N LEU A 32 6.25 14.56 -19.46
CA LEU A 32 6.07 13.87 -18.18
C LEU A 32 5.77 14.85 -17.04
N HIS A 33 6.50 15.96 -16.94
CA HIS A 33 6.25 16.95 -15.89
C HIS A 33 4.89 17.66 -16.03
N ARG A 34 4.45 17.95 -17.26
CA ARG A 34 3.13 18.55 -17.51
C ARG A 34 2.03 17.56 -17.18
N PHE A 35 2.15 16.32 -17.67
CA PHE A 35 1.22 15.24 -17.36
C PHE A 35 1.12 15.01 -15.85
N ALA A 36 2.25 14.86 -15.15
CA ALA A 36 2.25 14.65 -13.70
C ALA A 36 1.60 15.82 -12.93
N SER A 37 1.77 17.06 -13.43
CA SER A 37 1.13 18.23 -12.82
C SER A 37 -0.38 18.22 -13.05
N ASP A 38 -0.83 17.98 -14.28
CA ASP A 38 -2.26 17.91 -14.61
C ASP A 38 -2.94 16.72 -13.94
N PHE A 39 -2.30 15.56 -13.91
CA PHE A 39 -2.78 14.38 -13.20
C PHE A 39 -2.97 14.66 -11.71
N PHE A 40 -1.98 15.29 -11.08
CA PHE A 40 -2.11 15.65 -9.66
C PHE A 40 -3.23 16.67 -9.42
N LEU A 41 -3.47 17.59 -10.36
CA LEU A 41 -4.58 18.54 -10.27
C LEU A 41 -5.94 17.85 -10.44
N CYS A 42 -6.09 16.91 -11.38
CA CYS A 42 -7.31 16.09 -11.52
C CYS A 42 -7.63 15.29 -10.24
N VAL A 43 -6.60 14.80 -9.54
CA VAL A 43 -6.78 14.10 -8.25
C VAL A 43 -7.24 15.05 -7.14
N LEU A 44 -6.81 16.31 -7.16
CA LEU A 44 -7.15 17.30 -6.13
C LEU A 44 -8.45 18.06 -6.40
N ASP A 45 -8.82 18.22 -7.66
CA ASP A 45 -9.97 18.97 -8.14
C ASP A 45 -10.63 18.20 -9.29
N SER A 46 -11.78 17.60 -9.01
CA SER A 46 -12.54 16.80 -9.97
C SER A 46 -13.06 17.61 -11.17
N ASP A 47 -13.10 18.94 -11.06
CA ASP A 47 -13.52 19.84 -12.13
C ASP A 47 -12.33 20.35 -12.97
N HIS A 48 -11.09 19.93 -12.66
CA HIS A 48 -9.89 20.33 -13.40
C HIS A 48 -9.87 19.70 -14.80
N ASP A 49 -9.77 20.55 -15.81
CA ASP A 49 -9.63 20.16 -17.22
C ASP A 49 -8.13 20.10 -17.59
N PRO A 50 -7.56 18.91 -17.86
CA PRO A 50 -6.14 18.75 -18.13
C PRO A 50 -5.72 19.49 -19.40
N SER A 51 -4.59 20.20 -19.32
CA SER A 51 -4.07 21.01 -20.41
C SER A 51 -3.12 20.24 -21.36
N VAL A 52 -2.66 19.06 -20.92
CA VAL A 52 -1.78 18.17 -21.67
C VAL A 52 -2.53 17.58 -22.86
N LEU A 53 -1.90 17.64 -24.04
CA LEU A 53 -2.43 17.01 -25.24
C LEU A 53 -2.32 15.49 -25.11
N GLY A 54 -3.38 14.77 -25.48
CA GLY A 54 -3.39 13.31 -25.36
C GLY A 54 -3.36 12.81 -23.92
N TYR A 55 -3.82 13.62 -22.96
CA TYR A 55 -3.83 13.25 -21.54
C TYR A 55 -4.47 11.87 -21.30
N GLU A 56 -5.65 11.62 -21.89
CA GLU A 56 -6.36 10.34 -21.77
C GLU A 56 -5.60 9.19 -22.43
N ASP A 57 -4.93 9.43 -23.56
CA ASP A 57 -4.14 8.41 -24.25
C ASP A 57 -2.92 8.02 -23.41
N ILE A 58 -2.20 9.02 -22.87
CA ILE A 58 -1.07 8.82 -21.96
C ILE A 58 -1.52 8.07 -20.70
N LEU A 59 -2.69 8.43 -20.14
CA LEU A 59 -3.23 7.77 -18.96
C LEU A 59 -3.52 6.28 -19.24
N ALA A 60 -4.18 5.98 -20.36
CA ALA A 60 -4.49 4.62 -20.77
C ALA A 60 -3.21 3.79 -21.00
N ASP A 61 -2.21 4.36 -21.69
CA ASP A 61 -0.94 3.66 -21.95
C ASP A 61 -0.19 3.35 -20.63
N LEU A 62 -0.25 4.25 -19.64
CA LEU A 62 0.31 4.00 -18.30
C LEU A 62 -0.44 2.90 -17.54
N GLU A 63 -1.76 2.85 -17.65
CA GLU A 63 -2.58 1.80 -17.04
C GLU A 63 -2.25 0.44 -17.67
N ASP A 64 -2.06 0.39 -18.98
CA ASP A 64 -1.66 -0.82 -19.71
C ASP A 64 -0.23 -1.28 -19.35
N GLU A 65 0.74 -0.37 -19.22
CA GLU A 65 2.11 -0.71 -18.81
C GLU A 65 2.20 -1.13 -17.33
N SER A 66 1.46 -0.47 -16.45
CA SER A 66 1.55 -0.70 -15.00
C SER A 66 0.61 -1.79 -14.49
N GLY A 67 -0.47 -2.08 -15.21
CA GLY A 67 -1.55 -2.98 -14.79
C GLY A 67 -2.38 -2.44 -13.62
N VAL A 68 -2.36 -1.13 -13.37
CA VAL A 68 -3.08 -0.45 -12.28
C VAL A 68 -3.96 0.63 -12.89
N SER A 69 -5.24 0.69 -12.52
CA SER A 69 -6.11 1.82 -12.90
C SER A 69 -5.66 3.08 -12.17
N LEU A 70 -5.45 4.15 -12.94
CA LEU A 70 -5.01 5.47 -12.52
C LEU A 70 -6.14 6.50 -12.59
N GLN A 71 -7.31 6.12 -13.10
CA GLN A 71 -8.53 6.92 -13.03
C GLN A 71 -8.77 7.40 -11.59
N PRO A 72 -8.91 8.72 -11.34
CA PRO A 72 -9.13 9.29 -10.01
C PRO A 72 -10.34 8.69 -9.29
N ASP A 73 -11.35 8.28 -10.07
CA ASP A 73 -12.57 7.65 -9.58
C ASP A 73 -12.40 6.15 -9.27
N ASP A 74 -11.47 5.45 -9.91
CA ASP A 74 -11.30 3.99 -9.79
C ASP A 74 -10.46 3.57 -8.58
N VAL A 75 -9.62 4.46 -8.02
CA VAL A 75 -8.89 4.17 -6.77
C VAL A 75 -9.85 3.98 -5.58
N ALA A 76 -11.14 4.30 -5.77
CA ALA A 76 -12.21 4.11 -4.78
C ALA A 76 -13.46 3.38 -5.31
N THR A 77 -13.51 2.96 -6.58
CA THR A 77 -14.73 2.35 -7.14
C THR A 77 -14.44 0.99 -7.80
N SER A 78 -14.29 -0.01 -6.93
CA SER A 78 -15.03 -1.25 -7.19
C SER A 78 -16.50 -0.84 -7.33
N ASP A 79 -17.09 -1.13 -8.48
CA ASP A 79 -18.41 -0.73 -8.92
C ASP A 79 -19.51 -1.30 -7.97
N GLY A 80 -19.75 -0.61 -6.84
CA GLY A 80 -20.76 -0.97 -5.84
C GLY A 80 -20.27 -0.93 -4.39
N ASP A 81 -20.85 0.01 -3.63
CA ASP A 81 -21.04 0.03 -2.17
C ASP A 81 -19.83 -0.23 -1.24
N VAL A 82 -19.43 0.85 -0.55
CA VAL A 82 -18.61 0.87 0.68
C VAL A 82 -17.18 0.31 0.48
N PRO A 83 -16.11 1.11 0.71
CA PRO A 83 -14.73 0.60 0.62
C PRO A 83 -14.59 -0.71 1.40
N PHE A 84 -13.95 -1.73 0.82
CA PHE A 84 -13.82 -3.07 1.44
C PHE A 84 -13.39 -3.02 2.92
N LEU A 85 -12.51 -2.08 3.28
CA LEU A 85 -12.07 -1.88 4.65
C LEU A 85 -13.22 -1.49 5.61
N GLU A 86 -14.14 -0.64 5.17
CA GLU A 86 -15.32 -0.26 5.95
C GLU A 86 -16.27 -1.45 6.12
N SER A 87 -16.52 -2.22 5.06
CA SER A 87 -17.30 -3.46 5.15
C SER A 87 -16.64 -4.48 6.09
N TYR A 88 -15.32 -4.62 6.03
CA TYR A 88 -14.55 -5.46 6.94
C TYR A 88 -14.71 -5.02 8.41
N LEU A 89 -14.61 -3.71 8.68
CA LEU A 89 -14.80 -3.17 10.03
C LEU A 89 -16.22 -3.40 10.54
N GLN A 90 -17.23 -3.24 9.68
CA GLN A 90 -18.63 -3.47 10.02
C GLN A 90 -18.90 -4.94 10.33
N VAL A 91 -18.44 -5.87 9.49
CA VAL A 91 -18.51 -7.31 9.73
C VAL A 91 -17.78 -7.67 11.03
N ARG A 92 -16.59 -7.12 11.27
CA ARG A 92 -15.83 -7.37 12.51
C ARG A 92 -16.61 -6.90 13.75
N ARG A 93 -17.33 -5.79 13.66
CA ARG A 93 -18.18 -5.28 14.74
C ARG A 93 -19.33 -6.23 15.06
N TYR A 94 -20.06 -6.71 14.04
CA TYR A 94 -21.12 -7.71 14.24
C TYR A 94 -20.58 -8.98 14.91
N LEU A 95 -19.44 -9.49 14.44
CA LEU A 95 -18.81 -10.69 15.02
C LEU A 95 -18.39 -10.48 16.47
N LEU A 96 -17.84 -9.31 16.84
CA LEU A 96 -17.49 -9.00 18.23
C LEU A 96 -18.71 -9.03 19.18
N HIS A 97 -19.90 -8.74 18.67
CA HIS A 97 -21.16 -8.82 19.43
C HIS A 97 -21.84 -10.19 19.35
N GLY A 98 -21.29 -11.14 18.59
CA GLY A 98 -21.89 -12.45 18.35
C GLY A 98 -23.06 -12.42 17.36
N GLU A 99 -23.23 -11.31 16.63
CA GLU A 99 -24.30 -11.06 15.66
C GLU A 99 -23.92 -11.64 14.28
N VAL A 100 -23.73 -12.96 14.24
CA VAL A 100 -23.19 -13.66 13.04
C VAL A 100 -24.16 -13.61 11.85
N ASP A 101 -25.46 -13.67 12.12
CA ASP A 101 -26.48 -13.63 11.05
C ASP A 101 -26.57 -12.23 10.42
N ASP A 102 -26.44 -11.18 11.23
CA ASP A 102 -26.41 -9.79 10.75
C ASP A 102 -25.16 -9.51 9.91
N ALA A 103 -24.00 -10.07 10.32
CA ALA A 103 -22.79 -10.02 9.52
C ALA A 103 -22.97 -10.63 8.12
N ARG A 104 -23.65 -11.79 8.03
CA ARG A 104 -23.91 -12.48 6.76
C ARG A 104 -24.94 -11.73 5.91
N ALA A 105 -25.99 -11.20 6.53
CA ALA A 105 -26.99 -10.39 5.85
C ALA A 105 -26.35 -9.15 5.21
N TYR A 106 -25.48 -8.46 5.97
CA TYR A 106 -24.73 -7.30 5.47
C TYR A 106 -23.87 -7.64 4.25
N VAL A 107 -23.12 -8.75 4.26
CA VAL A 107 -22.32 -9.18 3.10
C VAL A 107 -23.19 -9.49 1.88
N THR A 108 -24.33 -10.16 2.09
CA THR A 108 -25.26 -10.53 1.01
C THR A 108 -25.97 -9.32 0.39
N GLU A 109 -26.18 -8.26 1.18
CA GLU A 109 -26.79 -7.01 0.71
C GLU A 109 -25.78 -6.12 -0.01
N THR A 110 -24.52 -6.12 0.43
CA THR A 110 -23.47 -5.20 -0.05
C THR A 110 -22.72 -5.72 -1.27
N TYR A 111 -22.58 -7.05 -1.42
CA TYR A 111 -21.75 -7.65 -2.46
C TYR A 111 -22.49 -8.76 -3.22
N ASP A 112 -22.13 -8.95 -4.50
CA ASP A 112 -22.52 -10.16 -5.23
C ASP A 112 -21.74 -11.36 -4.68
N ILE A 113 -22.35 -12.55 -4.74
CA ILE A 113 -21.75 -13.79 -4.25
C ILE A 113 -20.47 -14.19 -5.01
N THR A 114 -20.28 -13.66 -6.21
CA THR A 114 -19.09 -13.90 -7.05
C THR A 114 -17.96 -12.90 -6.79
N ASP A 115 -18.20 -11.85 -6.00
CA ASP A 115 -17.20 -10.84 -5.68
C ASP A 115 -16.11 -11.39 -4.78
N ARG A 116 -14.87 -10.94 -5.04
CA ARG A 116 -13.71 -11.36 -4.25
C ARG A 116 -13.86 -10.93 -2.79
N GLU A 117 -14.40 -9.75 -2.58
CA GLU A 117 -14.66 -9.10 -1.31
C GLU A 117 -15.63 -9.93 -0.47
N ALA A 118 -16.73 -10.39 -1.07
CA ALA A 118 -17.71 -11.27 -0.42
C ALA A 118 -17.05 -12.57 0.08
N LEU A 119 -16.24 -13.22 -0.76
CA LEU A 119 -15.52 -14.45 -0.39
C LEU A 119 -14.56 -14.24 0.80
N LEU A 120 -13.88 -13.10 0.86
CA LEU A 120 -12.97 -12.76 1.95
C LEU A 120 -13.72 -12.49 3.26
N LEU A 121 -14.86 -11.79 3.20
CA LEU A 121 -15.70 -11.50 4.37
C LEU A 121 -16.39 -12.76 4.89
N ASP A 122 -16.84 -13.65 4.01
CA ASP A 122 -17.42 -14.95 4.38
C ASP A 122 -16.41 -15.85 5.11
N GLU A 123 -15.14 -15.85 4.67
CA GLU A 123 -14.07 -16.58 5.35
C GLU A 123 -13.81 -16.01 6.76
N LEU A 124 -13.85 -14.69 6.93
CA LEU A 124 -13.75 -14.04 8.24
C LEU A 124 -14.88 -14.48 9.19
N ILE A 125 -16.12 -14.50 8.70
CA ILE A 125 -17.30 -14.95 9.45
C ILE A 125 -17.16 -16.44 9.82
N GLY A 126 -16.70 -17.26 8.87
CA GLY A 126 -16.47 -18.70 9.05
C GLY A 126 -15.48 -19.01 10.17
N ARG A 127 -14.34 -18.31 10.22
CA ARG A 127 -13.31 -18.47 11.27
C ARG A 127 -13.83 -18.08 12.64
N HIS A 128 -14.53 -16.96 12.75
CA HIS A 128 -15.07 -16.52 14.04
C HIS A 128 -16.04 -17.55 14.65
N ARG A 129 -16.84 -18.23 13.82
CA ARG A 129 -17.71 -19.32 14.27
C ARG A 129 -16.92 -20.54 14.76
N GLN A 130 -15.81 -20.88 14.10
CA GLN A 130 -14.93 -21.98 14.52
C GLN A 130 -14.32 -21.67 15.89
N ASP A 131 -13.78 -20.47 16.07
CA ASP A 131 -13.22 -20.02 17.35
C ASP A 131 -14.28 -20.03 18.48
N ALA A 132 -15.51 -19.57 18.20
CA ALA A 132 -16.60 -19.60 19.16
C ALA A 132 -17.08 -21.03 19.50
N THR A 133 -16.94 -21.97 18.56
CA THR A 133 -17.29 -23.38 18.76
C THR A 133 -16.21 -24.10 19.57
N ASP A 134 -14.94 -23.82 19.29
CA ASP A 134 -13.79 -24.38 20.00
C ASP A 134 -13.64 -23.81 21.41
N ALA A 135 -14.15 -22.59 21.65
CA ALA A 135 -14.23 -21.98 22.98
C ALA A 135 -15.35 -22.58 23.87
N ARG A 136 -16.24 -23.44 23.37
CA ARG A 136 -17.21 -24.13 24.24
C ARG A 136 -16.49 -25.14 25.12
N PRO A 137 -16.53 -25.01 26.45
CA PRO A 137 -15.94 -25.99 27.34
C PRO A 137 -16.68 -27.31 27.21
N THR A 138 -15.93 -28.38 27.03
CA THR A 138 -16.36 -29.77 27.24
C THR A 138 -17.29 -29.88 28.44
N GLU A 139 -18.59 -30.13 28.22
CA GLU A 139 -19.46 -30.66 29.25
C GLU A 139 -19.00 -32.09 29.60
N ARG A 140 -18.12 -32.21 30.59
CA ARG A 140 -17.81 -33.46 31.31
C ARG A 140 -17.60 -33.10 32.79
N GLY A 141 -18.47 -33.45 33.73
CA GLY A 141 -19.70 -34.21 33.61
C GLY A 141 -20.57 -34.03 34.86
N PHE A 142 -21.85 -34.27 34.66
CA PHE A 142 -22.84 -34.45 35.72
C PHE A 142 -22.46 -35.68 36.54
N GLN A 143 -21.88 -35.50 37.73
CA GLN A 143 -21.83 -36.57 38.73
C GLN A 143 -23.16 -36.59 39.49
N PRO A 144 -23.86 -37.73 39.58
CA PRO A 144 -25.03 -37.83 40.44
C PRO A 144 -24.60 -37.77 41.93
N PRO A 145 -25.47 -37.30 42.84
CA PRO A 145 -25.12 -37.18 44.24
C PRO A 145 -25.08 -38.56 44.89
N VAL A 146 -23.90 -38.98 45.36
CA VAL A 146 -23.76 -40.10 46.29
C VAL A 146 -23.86 -39.58 47.72
N ALA A 147 -24.94 -39.96 48.40
CA ALA A 147 -25.07 -39.87 49.84
C ALA A 147 -24.35 -41.06 50.49
N ASP A 148 -23.36 -40.81 51.35
CA ASP A 148 -23.42 -41.08 52.79
C ASP A 148 -22.05 -41.00 53.50
N GLY A 149 -22.05 -40.27 54.61
CA GLY A 149 -21.30 -40.50 55.87
C GLY A 149 -19.78 -40.78 55.87
N GLN A 150 -18.99 -39.85 56.42
CA GLN A 150 -18.39 -39.95 57.78
C GLN A 150 -17.33 -38.87 58.09
N SER A 151 -17.67 -38.05 59.08
CA SER A 151 -16.90 -37.48 60.21
C SER A 151 -15.38 -37.70 60.40
N ARG A 152 -14.74 -36.60 60.89
CA ARG A 152 -13.49 -36.42 61.72
C ARG A 152 -12.18 -36.13 60.95
N THR A 153 -11.21 -35.30 61.38
CA THR A 153 -11.03 -34.19 62.37
C THR A 153 -9.61 -33.58 62.14
N ASN A 154 -9.46 -32.29 62.46
CA ASN A 154 -8.27 -31.56 62.97
C ASN A 154 -6.97 -31.38 62.13
N GLY A 155 -6.57 -30.10 61.99
CA GLY A 155 -5.23 -29.68 62.44
C GLY A 155 -4.44 -28.68 61.57
N LYS A 156 -4.46 -27.39 61.97
CA LYS A 156 -3.27 -26.53 62.24
C LYS A 156 -2.34 -26.07 61.07
N SER A 157 -2.37 -24.76 60.78
CA SER A 157 -1.34 -23.97 60.05
C SER A 157 -0.12 -23.62 60.94
N PRO A 158 0.92 -22.81 60.56
CA PRO A 158 1.41 -22.23 59.26
C PRO A 158 2.99 -22.33 59.18
N PRO A 159 3.85 -21.40 58.63
CA PRO A 159 3.75 -20.30 57.64
C PRO A 159 4.90 -20.20 56.57
N SER A 160 4.73 -19.24 55.63
CA SER A 160 5.72 -18.36 54.92
C SER A 160 6.91 -18.91 54.09
N THR A 161 7.05 -18.44 52.83
CA THR A 161 8.24 -17.68 52.40
C THR A 161 8.00 -16.86 51.11
N GLN A 162 8.68 -15.73 51.07
CA GLN A 162 8.73 -14.62 50.13
C GLN A 162 9.98 -14.76 49.23
N ASN A 163 9.97 -14.16 48.03
CA ASN A 163 11.11 -13.62 47.23
C ASN A 163 10.63 -13.49 45.77
N GLY A 164 10.72 -12.39 45.00
CA GLY A 164 11.56 -11.19 45.06
C GLY A 164 12.70 -11.29 44.05
N SER A 165 12.54 -10.77 42.82
CA SER A 165 13.65 -10.47 41.87
C SER A 165 13.22 -9.51 40.74
N THR A 166 13.69 -8.26 40.82
CA THR A 166 14.25 -7.43 39.73
C THR A 166 15.79 -7.67 39.70
N PRO A 167 16.62 -7.31 38.67
CA PRO A 167 16.56 -6.08 37.89
C PRO A 167 17.06 -6.10 36.43
N ASP A 168 17.12 -4.87 35.93
CA ASP A 168 17.42 -4.21 34.67
C ASP A 168 18.90 -4.23 34.17
N ALA A 169 19.04 -3.84 32.89
CA ALA A 169 20.14 -3.12 32.21
C ALA A 169 21.37 -3.84 31.61
N GLY A 170 21.54 -3.63 30.29
CA GLY A 170 22.80 -3.10 29.73
C GLY A 170 23.39 -3.78 28.47
N ALA A 171 23.48 -3.04 27.36
CA ALA A 171 24.56 -3.05 26.34
C ALA A 171 24.21 -2.03 25.21
N GLN A 172 24.96 -0.92 25.00
CA GLN A 172 26.21 -0.78 24.21
C GLN A 172 26.03 -1.09 22.71
N SER A 173 26.60 -0.44 21.70
CA SER A 173 27.44 0.75 21.45
C SER A 173 27.58 0.77 19.90
N ALA A 174 27.78 1.91 19.23
CA ALA A 174 28.38 1.90 17.90
C ALA A 174 29.08 3.24 17.58
N ASP A 175 30.33 3.10 17.19
CA ASP A 175 31.34 4.12 16.91
C ASP A 175 31.40 4.46 15.41
N ALA A 176 32.14 5.52 15.11
CA ALA A 176 32.26 6.25 13.84
C ALA A 176 32.78 5.46 12.62
N ILE A 177 32.51 6.01 11.42
CA ILE A 177 33.52 6.04 10.34
C ILE A 177 33.32 7.23 9.39
N ASP A 178 34.46 7.86 9.13
CA ASP A 178 34.83 8.97 8.25
C ASP A 178 35.27 8.42 6.88
N ALA A 179 34.90 9.06 5.78
CA ALA A 179 35.50 8.81 4.46
C ALA A 179 35.35 10.02 3.53
N SER A 180 36.52 10.58 3.20
CA SER A 180 36.84 11.59 2.21
C SER A 180 36.49 11.21 0.76
N GLU A 181 35.83 12.11 0.03
CA GLU A 181 35.60 12.00 -1.42
C GLU A 181 36.76 12.62 -2.21
N SER A 182 37.26 11.87 -3.20
CA SER A 182 38.24 12.29 -4.19
C SER A 182 37.53 12.46 -5.53
N GLU A 183 37.57 13.65 -6.11
CA GLU A 183 37.04 13.94 -7.46
C GLU A 183 37.98 13.44 -8.56
N PRO A 184 37.45 12.91 -9.68
CA PRO A 184 38.15 12.95 -10.95
C PRO A 184 37.51 13.96 -11.92
N GLU A 185 38.31 14.97 -12.31
CA GLU A 185 38.09 15.85 -13.46
C GLU A 185 37.96 15.03 -14.76
N VAL A 186 36.86 15.21 -15.50
CA VAL A 186 36.71 14.72 -16.88
C VAL A 186 36.73 15.91 -17.84
N ILE A 187 37.80 15.96 -18.62
CA ILE A 187 38.08 16.89 -19.71
C ILE A 187 37.21 16.52 -20.92
N VAL A 188 36.44 17.47 -21.44
CA VAL A 188 35.70 17.35 -22.71
C VAL A 188 36.61 17.81 -23.86
N PRO A 189 36.81 17.02 -24.93
CA PRO A 189 37.44 17.51 -26.14
C PRO A 189 36.45 18.35 -26.96
N ASP A 190 36.93 19.54 -27.33
CA ASP A 190 36.35 20.50 -28.26
C ASP A 190 36.47 19.95 -29.69
N ASP A 191 35.35 19.78 -30.39
CA ASP A 191 35.36 19.50 -31.82
C ASP A 191 34.19 20.18 -32.55
N ALA A 192 34.61 21.22 -33.29
CA ALA A 192 34.29 21.48 -34.68
C ALA A 192 32.90 22.04 -35.04
N ASP A 193 32.89 23.38 -35.08
CA ASP A 193 32.06 24.20 -35.96
C ASP A 193 32.00 23.66 -37.40
N GLY A 194 30.79 23.69 -37.94
CA GLY A 194 30.53 23.51 -39.36
C GLY A 194 30.75 24.79 -40.16
N ASP A 195 31.18 24.60 -41.40
CA ASP A 195 30.91 25.48 -42.54
C ASP A 195 31.09 24.57 -43.78
N GLY A 196 30.16 24.42 -44.73
CA GLY A 196 29.21 25.42 -45.19
C GLY A 196 29.64 25.93 -46.57
N ASP A 197 29.81 25.06 -47.58
CA ASP A 197 29.83 25.51 -48.99
C ASP A 197 29.54 24.36 -49.95
N ARG A 198 28.35 24.41 -50.58
CA ARG A 198 28.06 23.68 -51.83
C ARG A 198 27.58 24.70 -52.86
N GLU A 199 28.51 25.07 -53.73
CA GLU A 199 28.28 25.92 -54.90
C GLU A 199 27.23 25.30 -55.85
N SER A 200 26.44 26.19 -56.45
CA SER A 200 25.46 25.91 -57.49
C SER A 200 26.15 25.58 -58.84
N PRO A 201 25.51 24.80 -59.73
CA PRO A 201 26.10 24.49 -61.04
C PRO A 201 25.78 25.57 -62.08
N GLU A 202 26.81 26.22 -62.61
CA GLU A 202 26.73 26.97 -63.87
C GLU A 202 27.09 26.09 -65.08
N THR A 203 26.26 26.25 -66.11
CA THR A 203 26.30 25.70 -67.46
C THR A 203 27.62 25.91 -68.22
N ARG A 204 28.08 24.91 -68.99
CA ARG A 204 28.69 25.16 -70.31
C ARG A 204 28.78 23.94 -71.24
N ARG A 205 28.11 24.12 -72.40
CA ARG A 205 28.40 23.65 -73.77
C ARG A 205 28.58 22.18 -74.08
#